data_AF-A0ABD0B8J8-F1
#
_entry.id   AF-A0ABD0B8J8-F1
#
_cell.length_a   1.000
_cell.length_b   1.000
_cell.length_c   1.000
_cell.angle_alpha   90.00
_cell.angle_beta   90.00
_cell.angle_gamma   90.00
#
_symmetry.space_group_name_H-M   'P 1'
#
loop_
_entity.id
_entity.type
_entity.pdbx_description
1 polymer ?
#
loop_
_entity_poly.entity_id
_entity_poly.type
_entity_poly.pdbx_seq_one_letter_code
_entity_poly.pdbx_strand_id
1 'polypeptide(L)'
;MANMRLNANLRTVSFSKTVSVLEELELSSGKCVRRYRAVNVHLGTVDVNSDFSLIKELTEADAKNAKLWVQEQQRLVQYAYMENMRRGFLGGSPVIKRSKGDDEQYSDCYGFIPGRKVGEFIGVIIDAIPMVEECSVEKDEYEIEYEKVERFRKKGCLSEILDLLLYALKRSNEKVPFSEKEKCDLYCAERVLFYFCTEGMNFKQSKLEKASRDKAKGKYKNLLRVNADRKLIHSG
;
A
#
# COMPACT_ATOMS: atom_id res chain seq x y z
N MET A 1 -26.11 -21.26 -25.76
CA MET A 1 -25.13 -20.48 -24.97
C MET A 1 -24.52 -21.41 -23.94
N ALA A 2 -23.19 -21.51 -23.90
CA ALA A 2 -22.48 -22.29 -22.89
C ALA A 2 -22.44 -21.52 -21.56
N ASN A 3 -22.65 -22.22 -20.46
CA ASN A 3 -22.40 -21.70 -19.12
C ASN A 3 -20.88 -21.68 -18.89
N MET A 4 -20.37 -20.56 -18.40
CA MET A 4 -18.95 -20.33 -18.15
C MET A 4 -18.72 -20.18 -16.66
N ARG A 5 -17.62 -20.76 -16.18
CA ARG A 5 -17.23 -20.69 -14.78
C ARG A 5 -15.74 -20.42 -14.69
N LEU A 6 -15.37 -19.30 -14.09
CA LEU A 6 -13.99 -19.05 -13.71
C LEU A 6 -13.67 -19.98 -12.54
N ASN A 7 -12.54 -20.67 -12.60
CA ASN A 7 -12.14 -21.55 -11.51
C ASN A 7 -11.43 -20.74 -10.42
N ALA A 8 -11.43 -21.27 -9.20
CA ALA A 8 -10.86 -20.59 -8.03
C ALA A 8 -9.35 -20.27 -8.19
N ASN A 9 -8.65 -21.01 -9.05
CA ASN A 9 -7.25 -20.75 -9.38
C ASN A 9 -7.04 -19.52 -10.30
N LEU A 10 -8.12 -18.93 -10.83
CA LEU A 10 -8.16 -17.82 -11.77
C LEU A 10 -7.43 -18.02 -13.10
N ARG A 11 -6.88 -19.21 -13.32
CA ARG A 11 -6.10 -19.57 -14.51
C ARG A 11 -6.94 -20.31 -15.53
N THR A 12 -8.00 -20.96 -15.11
CA THR A 12 -8.80 -21.78 -16.01
C THR A 12 -10.28 -21.40 -15.97
N VAL A 13 -10.95 -21.64 -17.10
CA VAL A 13 -12.39 -21.48 -17.26
C VAL A 13 -12.97 -22.80 -17.70
N SER A 14 -14.03 -23.20 -17.01
CA SER A 14 -14.80 -24.40 -17.35
C SER A 14 -16.05 -24.01 -18.12
N PHE A 15 -16.27 -24.71 -19.23
CA PHE A 15 -17.43 -24.57 -20.08
C PHE A 15 -18.39 -25.74 -19.83
N SER A 16 -19.68 -25.44 -19.80
CA SER A 16 -20.72 -26.46 -19.70
C SER A 16 -21.96 -26.07 -20.48
N LYS A 17 -22.80 -27.04 -20.83
CA LYS A 17 -24.10 -26.79 -21.47
C LYS A 17 -25.19 -27.51 -20.69
N THR A 18 -26.28 -26.82 -20.45
CA THR A 18 -27.48 -27.45 -19.89
C THR A 18 -28.21 -28.17 -21.01
N VAL A 19 -28.41 -29.48 -20.85
CA VAL A 19 -29.20 -30.34 -21.74
C VAL A 19 -30.37 -30.94 -20.96
N SER A 20 -31.47 -31.19 -21.65
CA SER A 20 -32.64 -31.84 -21.07
C SER A 20 -32.54 -33.35 -21.33
N VAL A 21 -32.49 -34.15 -20.26
CA VAL A 21 -32.41 -35.61 -20.33
C VAL A 21 -33.74 -36.18 -19.84
N LEU A 22 -34.27 -37.17 -20.56
CA LEU A 22 -35.46 -37.91 -20.14
C LEU A 22 -35.06 -38.91 -19.05
N GLU A 23 -35.69 -38.81 -17.88
CA GLU A 23 -35.51 -39.70 -16.74
C GLU A 23 -36.83 -40.46 -16.51
N GLU A 24 -36.76 -41.78 -16.39
CA GLU A 24 -37.88 -42.61 -15.94
C GLU A 24 -37.75 -42.84 -14.43
N LEU A 25 -38.76 -42.44 -13.68
CA LEU A 25 -38.83 -42.63 -12.24
C LEU A 25 -39.93 -43.62 -11.89
N GLU A 26 -39.55 -44.66 -11.17
CA GLU A 26 -40.50 -45.56 -10.55
C GLU A 26 -40.91 -44.99 -9.19
N LEU A 27 -42.19 -44.64 -9.06
CA LEU A 27 -42.75 -44.18 -7.80
C LEU A 27 -42.91 -45.38 -6.85
N SER A 28 -43.00 -45.10 -5.54
CA SER A 28 -43.33 -46.10 -4.51
C SER A 28 -44.66 -46.84 -4.75
N SER A 29 -45.49 -46.34 -5.67
CA SER A 29 -46.73 -46.98 -6.14
C SER A 29 -46.53 -47.99 -7.28
N GLY A 30 -45.29 -48.21 -7.75
CA GLY A 30 -44.97 -49.03 -8.93
C GLY A 30 -45.25 -48.36 -10.27
N LYS A 31 -45.71 -47.09 -10.27
CA LYS A 31 -45.99 -46.32 -11.49
C LYS A 31 -44.72 -45.65 -12.00
N CYS A 32 -44.34 -45.95 -13.24
CA CYS A 32 -43.25 -45.25 -13.93
C CYS A 32 -43.74 -43.90 -14.50
N VAL A 33 -43.03 -42.83 -14.16
CA VAL A 33 -43.28 -41.47 -14.65
C VAL A 33 -42.05 -40.97 -15.39
N ARG A 34 -42.28 -40.47 -16.61
CA ARG A 34 -41.26 -39.79 -17.42
C ARG A 34 -41.19 -38.33 -17.04
N ARG A 35 -40.01 -37.84 -16.67
CA ARG A 35 -39.76 -36.42 -16.49
C ARG A 35 -38.50 -35.99 -17.23
N TYR A 36 -38.50 -34.75 -17.68
CA TYR A 36 -37.31 -34.12 -18.21
C TYR A 36 -36.52 -33.48 -17.07
N ARG A 37 -35.23 -33.81 -16.98
CA ARG A 37 -34.29 -33.22 -16.01
C ARG A 37 -33.22 -32.43 -16.75
N ALA A 38 -32.99 -31.19 -16.32
CA ALA A 38 -31.87 -30.40 -16.78
C ALA A 38 -30.57 -30.94 -16.16
N VAL A 39 -29.60 -31.30 -17.02
CA VAL A 39 -28.28 -31.78 -16.63
C VAL A 39 -27.22 -30.88 -17.26
N ASN A 40 -26.21 -30.50 -16.49
CA ASN A 40 -25.07 -29.74 -17.01
C ASN A 40 -23.99 -30.71 -17.51
N VAL A 41 -23.71 -30.65 -18.80
CA VAL A 41 -22.64 -31.43 -19.46
C VAL A 41 -21.39 -30.56 -19.53
N HIS A 42 -20.27 -31.08 -19.06
CA HIS A 42 -18.97 -30.40 -19.16
C HIS A 42 -18.46 -30.46 -20.60
N LEU A 43 -18.09 -29.30 -21.16
CA LEU A 43 -17.56 -29.18 -22.52
C LEU A 43 -16.03 -29.13 -22.53
N GLY A 44 -15.42 -28.73 -21.41
CA GLY A 44 -13.96 -28.65 -21.28
C GLY A 44 -13.52 -27.57 -20.31
N THR A 45 -12.25 -27.65 -19.90
CA THR A 45 -11.58 -26.65 -19.07
C THR A 45 -10.31 -26.21 -19.78
N VAL A 46 -10.16 -24.91 -19.98
CA VAL A 46 -9.03 -24.32 -20.73
C VAL A 46 -8.42 -23.16 -19.94
N ASP A 47 -7.18 -22.79 -20.28
CA ASP A 47 -6.54 -21.60 -19.71
C ASP A 47 -7.27 -20.34 -20.14
N VAL A 48 -7.35 -19.34 -19.25
CA VAL A 48 -7.98 -18.03 -19.51
C VAL A 48 -7.40 -17.29 -20.72
N ASN A 49 -6.16 -17.58 -21.10
CA ASN A 49 -5.48 -17.00 -22.26
C ASN A 49 -5.59 -17.85 -23.53
N SER A 50 -6.28 -18.98 -23.47
CA SER A 50 -6.46 -19.87 -24.63
C SER A 50 -7.30 -19.22 -25.71
N ASP A 51 -7.09 -19.65 -26.95
CA ASP A 51 -8.00 -19.32 -28.04
C ASP A 51 -9.29 -20.17 -27.95
N PHE A 52 -10.38 -19.56 -27.49
CA PHE A 52 -11.65 -20.26 -27.27
C PHE A 52 -12.33 -20.69 -28.56
N SER A 53 -11.96 -20.17 -29.74
CA SER A 53 -12.51 -20.69 -31.01
C SER A 53 -12.06 -22.11 -31.32
N LEU A 54 -11.05 -22.63 -30.63
CA LEU A 54 -10.59 -24.01 -30.77
C LEU A 54 -11.47 -25.02 -30.02
N ILE A 55 -12.41 -24.56 -29.18
CA ILE A 55 -13.37 -25.42 -28.49
C ILE A 55 -14.47 -25.79 -29.49
N LYS A 56 -14.48 -27.06 -29.95
CA LYS A 56 -15.39 -27.55 -31.00
C LYS A 56 -16.87 -27.31 -30.72
N GLU A 57 -17.25 -27.30 -29.45
CA GLU A 57 -18.62 -27.18 -28.98
C GLU A 57 -19.09 -25.72 -28.88
N LEU A 58 -18.20 -24.74 -29.07
CA LEU A 58 -18.53 -23.31 -29.06
C LEU A 58 -18.67 -22.76 -30.48
N THR A 59 -19.67 -21.91 -30.68
CA THR A 59 -19.74 -21.08 -31.89
C THR A 59 -18.71 -19.96 -31.82
N GLU A 60 -18.34 -19.36 -32.97
CA GLU A 60 -17.43 -18.21 -33.02
C GLU A 60 -17.94 -17.03 -32.16
N ALA A 61 -19.25 -16.78 -32.19
CA ALA A 61 -19.89 -15.76 -31.37
C ALA A 61 -19.80 -16.08 -29.86
N ASP A 62 -20.03 -17.34 -29.48
CA ASP A 62 -19.88 -17.79 -28.09
C ASP A 62 -18.42 -17.66 -27.61
N ALA A 63 -17.45 -18.02 -28.46
CA ALA A 63 -16.02 -17.90 -28.15
C ALA A 63 -15.61 -16.43 -27.95
N LYS A 64 -16.10 -15.51 -28.79
CA LYS A 64 -15.86 -14.07 -28.62
C LYS A 64 -16.48 -13.53 -27.33
N ASN A 65 -17.72 -13.92 -27.03
CA ASN A 65 -18.40 -13.54 -25.80
C ASN A 65 -17.67 -14.10 -24.56
N ALA A 66 -17.16 -15.33 -24.64
CA ALA A 66 -16.37 -15.93 -23.59
C ALA A 66 -15.09 -15.13 -23.33
N LYS A 67 -14.38 -14.72 -24.38
CA LYS A 67 -13.18 -13.89 -24.26
C LYS A 67 -13.45 -12.56 -23.54
N LEU A 68 -14.50 -11.86 -23.95
CA LEU A 68 -14.91 -10.60 -23.31
C LEU A 68 -15.30 -10.81 -21.85
N TRP A 69 -16.04 -11.87 -21.56
CA TRP A 69 -16.45 -12.21 -20.21
C TRP A 69 -15.23 -12.52 -19.32
N VAL A 70 -14.26 -13.31 -19.78
CA VAL A 70 -13.03 -13.62 -19.04
C VAL A 70 -12.22 -12.37 -18.75
N GLN A 71 -12.05 -11.50 -19.74
CA GLN A 71 -11.34 -10.23 -19.57
C GLN A 71 -12.00 -9.36 -18.50
N GLU A 72 -13.34 -9.29 -18.49
CA GLU A 72 -14.06 -8.54 -17.47
C GLU A 72 -13.89 -9.16 -16.08
N GLN A 73 -13.94 -10.49 -15.94
CA GLN A 73 -13.69 -11.14 -14.66
C GLN A 73 -12.27 -10.86 -14.13
N GLN A 74 -11.25 -10.98 -14.99
CA GLN A 74 -9.85 -10.67 -14.62
C GLN A 74 -9.69 -9.20 -14.20
N ARG A 75 -10.31 -8.28 -14.93
CA ARG A 75 -10.30 -6.85 -14.61
C ARG A 75 -10.92 -6.57 -13.25
N LEU A 76 -12.07 -7.19 -12.95
CA LEU A 76 -12.74 -7.03 -11.65
C LEU A 76 -11.89 -7.58 -10.49
N VAL A 77 -11.27 -8.74 -10.68
CA VAL A 77 -10.36 -9.34 -9.69
C VAL A 77 -9.16 -8.42 -9.43
N GLN A 78 -8.52 -7.90 -10.49
CA GLN A 78 -7.39 -6.98 -10.36
C GLN A 78 -7.78 -5.72 -9.59
N TYR A 79 -8.94 -5.14 -9.91
CA TYR A 79 -9.44 -3.96 -9.22
C TYR A 79 -9.70 -4.22 -7.73
N ALA A 80 -10.28 -5.37 -7.38
CA ALA A 80 -10.51 -5.75 -6.00
C ALA A 80 -9.19 -5.92 -5.21
N TYR A 81 -8.17 -6.53 -5.81
CA TYR A 81 -6.83 -6.60 -5.19
C TYR A 81 -6.19 -5.22 -5.00
N MET A 82 -6.29 -4.32 -5.99
CA MET A 82 -5.79 -2.95 -5.85
C MET A 82 -6.49 -2.18 -4.74
N GLU A 83 -7.80 -2.35 -4.59
CA GLU A 83 -8.55 -1.68 -3.54
C GLU A 83 -8.24 -2.25 -2.14
N ASN A 84 -8.06 -3.57 -2.03
CA ASN A 84 -7.56 -4.18 -0.80
C ASN A 84 -6.17 -3.65 -0.43
N MET A 85 -5.26 -3.51 -1.41
CA MET A 85 -3.93 -2.95 -1.18
C MET A 85 -3.99 -1.51 -0.68
N ARG A 86 -4.87 -0.67 -1.24
CA ARG A 86 -5.09 0.71 -0.74
C ARG A 86 -5.60 0.74 0.69
N ARG A 87 -6.35 -0.28 1.11
CA ARG A 87 -6.86 -0.46 2.46
C ARG A 87 -5.85 -1.12 3.41
N GLY A 88 -4.62 -1.36 2.95
CA GLY A 88 -3.58 -2.01 3.73
C GLY A 88 -3.81 -3.51 3.89
N PHE A 89 -4.31 -4.20 2.88
CA PHE A 89 -4.41 -5.66 2.86
C PHE A 89 -3.65 -6.23 1.66
N LEU A 90 -2.89 -7.29 1.88
CA LEU A 90 -2.12 -7.98 0.84
C LEU A 90 -2.60 -9.42 0.68
N GLY A 91 -2.58 -9.90 -0.57
CA GLY A 91 -2.91 -11.29 -0.90
C GLY A 91 -4.40 -11.60 -0.69
N GLY A 92 -4.69 -12.84 -0.32
CA GLY A 92 -6.04 -13.37 -0.19
C GLY A 92 -6.57 -14.05 -1.45
N SER A 93 -7.73 -14.69 -1.30
CA SER A 93 -8.38 -15.49 -2.34
C SER A 93 -9.64 -14.79 -2.87
N PRO A 94 -9.78 -14.62 -4.19
CA PRO A 94 -10.99 -14.05 -4.79
C PRO A 94 -12.11 -15.07 -4.73
N VAL A 95 -13.28 -14.61 -4.29
CA VAL A 95 -14.46 -15.47 -4.17
C VAL A 95 -15.17 -15.56 -5.52
N ILE A 96 -15.15 -16.77 -6.09
CA ILE A 96 -15.98 -17.10 -7.25
C ILE A 96 -17.27 -17.75 -6.77
N LYS A 97 -18.42 -17.24 -7.21
CA LYS A 97 -19.73 -17.73 -6.82
C LYS A 97 -19.91 -19.21 -7.15
N ARG A 98 -20.24 -20.01 -6.15
CA ARG A 98 -20.53 -21.45 -6.27
C ARG A 98 -22.03 -21.72 -6.18
N SER A 99 -22.75 -20.94 -5.39
CA SER A 99 -24.18 -21.10 -5.17
C SER A 99 -24.86 -19.79 -4.77
N LYS A 100 -26.18 -19.83 -4.52
CA LYS A 100 -26.90 -18.68 -3.93
C LYS A 100 -26.48 -18.40 -2.48
N GLY A 101 -26.02 -19.42 -1.75
CA GLY A 101 -25.59 -19.24 -0.36
C GLY A 101 -24.36 -18.34 -0.21
N ASP A 102 -23.54 -18.21 -1.26
CA ASP A 102 -22.41 -17.26 -1.23
C ASP A 102 -22.89 -15.80 -1.21
N ASP A 103 -24.07 -15.49 -1.75
CA ASP A 103 -24.62 -14.13 -1.68
C ASP A 103 -24.95 -13.77 -0.22
N GLU A 104 -25.54 -14.70 0.52
CA GLU A 104 -25.86 -14.51 1.94
C GLU A 104 -24.57 -14.42 2.76
N GLN A 105 -23.63 -15.35 2.53
CA GLN A 105 -22.38 -15.44 3.29
C GLN A 105 -21.48 -14.20 3.15
N TYR A 106 -21.41 -13.62 1.95
CA TYR A 106 -20.46 -12.54 1.65
C TYR A 106 -21.13 -11.17 1.44
N SER A 107 -22.44 -11.06 1.67
CA SER A 107 -23.21 -9.81 1.50
C SER A 107 -22.63 -8.62 2.27
N ASP A 108 -22.15 -8.85 3.49
CA ASP A 108 -21.57 -7.83 4.36
C ASP A 108 -20.06 -7.61 4.13
N CYS A 109 -19.44 -8.40 3.25
CA CYS A 109 -18.02 -8.25 2.95
C CYS A 109 -17.76 -7.04 2.06
N TYR A 110 -16.67 -6.33 2.35
CA TYR A 110 -16.26 -5.18 1.55
C TYR A 110 -16.04 -5.57 0.08
N GLY A 111 -16.55 -4.75 -0.84
CA GLY A 111 -16.42 -4.96 -2.28
C GLY A 111 -17.43 -5.95 -2.88
N PHE A 112 -18.35 -6.51 -2.09
CA PHE A 112 -19.38 -7.42 -2.58
C PHE A 112 -20.22 -6.81 -3.71
N ILE A 113 -20.41 -7.58 -4.79
CA ILE A 113 -21.21 -7.21 -5.95
C ILE A 113 -22.42 -8.15 -6.03
N PRO A 114 -23.65 -7.65 -5.77
CA PRO A 114 -24.86 -8.47 -5.82
C PRO A 114 -25.23 -8.88 -7.25
N GLY A 115 -26.03 -9.94 -7.37
CA GLY A 115 -26.64 -10.36 -8.65
C GLY A 115 -25.70 -11.10 -9.61
N ARG A 116 -24.48 -11.44 -9.17
CA ARG A 116 -23.52 -12.23 -9.96
C ARG A 116 -24.01 -13.65 -10.21
N LYS A 117 -23.65 -14.23 -11.36
CA LYS A 117 -24.00 -15.61 -11.71
C LYS A 117 -23.02 -16.60 -11.08
N VAL A 118 -23.44 -17.87 -10.94
CA VAL A 118 -22.54 -18.94 -10.53
C VAL A 118 -21.38 -19.02 -11.52
N GLY A 119 -20.16 -18.98 -10.99
CA GLY A 119 -18.92 -18.95 -11.76
C GLY A 119 -18.33 -17.57 -12.01
N GLU A 120 -19.01 -16.49 -11.58
CA GLU A 120 -18.48 -15.12 -11.61
C GLU A 120 -17.82 -14.75 -10.29
N PHE A 121 -16.83 -13.86 -10.38
CA PHE A 121 -16.25 -13.18 -9.23
C PHE A 121 -17.28 -12.24 -8.58
N ILE A 122 -17.42 -12.34 -7.27
CA ILE A 122 -18.43 -11.57 -6.51
C ILE A 122 -17.88 -10.28 -5.90
N GLY A 123 -16.65 -9.86 -6.25
CA GLY A 123 -16.04 -8.64 -5.74
C GLY A 123 -15.27 -8.79 -4.43
N VAL A 124 -15.40 -9.93 -3.74
CA VAL A 124 -14.82 -10.17 -2.41
C VAL A 124 -13.50 -10.93 -2.50
N ILE A 125 -12.48 -10.44 -1.80
CA ILE A 125 -11.23 -11.15 -1.53
C ILE A 125 -11.24 -11.57 -0.05
N ILE A 126 -11.19 -12.86 0.23
CA ILE A 126 -11.12 -13.42 1.59
C ILE A 126 -9.68 -13.75 1.98
N ASP A 127 -9.43 -13.97 3.27
CA ASP A 127 -8.13 -14.35 3.82
C ASP A 127 -7.00 -13.39 3.42
N ALA A 128 -7.36 -12.13 3.13
CA ALA A 128 -6.39 -11.07 2.87
C ALA A 128 -5.69 -10.73 4.19
N ILE A 129 -4.36 -10.66 4.15
CA ILE A 129 -3.56 -10.43 5.34
C ILE A 129 -3.48 -8.92 5.53
N PRO A 130 -3.84 -8.36 6.70
CA PRO A 130 -3.60 -6.96 6.97
C PRO A 130 -2.10 -6.73 6.84
N MET A 131 -1.74 -5.77 5.99
CA MET A 131 -0.44 -5.12 6.07
C MET A 131 -0.45 -4.41 7.42
N VAL A 132 0.14 -5.07 8.43
CA VAL A 132 0.50 -4.41 9.67
C VAL A 132 1.24 -3.15 9.26
N GLU A 133 0.77 -1.98 9.74
CA GLU A 133 1.41 -0.69 9.50
C GLU A 133 2.92 -0.89 9.56
N GLU A 134 3.57 -0.66 8.42
CA GLU A 134 5.01 -0.68 8.20
C GLU A 134 5.76 -1.71 9.05
N CYS A 135 6.31 -2.75 8.42
CA CYS A 135 7.63 -3.18 8.86
C CYS A 135 8.56 -1.96 8.73
N SER A 136 8.57 -1.11 9.75
CA SER A 136 9.71 -0.26 10.06
C SER A 136 10.82 -1.27 10.29
N VAL A 137 11.58 -1.56 9.23
CA VAL A 137 12.99 -1.86 9.42
C VAL A 137 13.44 -0.71 10.31
N GLU A 138 13.75 -0.98 11.57
CA GLU A 138 14.26 0.04 12.48
C GLU A 138 15.37 0.75 11.72
N LYS A 139 15.07 1.95 11.23
CA LYS A 139 16.07 2.75 10.55
C LYS A 139 17.08 3.01 11.65
N ASP A 140 18.31 2.59 11.41
CA ASP A 140 19.43 2.94 12.29
C ASP A 140 19.35 4.44 12.59
N GLU A 141 19.65 4.84 13.81
CA GLU A 141 19.60 6.24 14.24
C GLU A 141 20.36 7.14 13.24
N TYR A 142 21.44 6.62 12.66
CA TYR A 142 22.20 7.27 11.59
C TYR A 142 21.41 7.52 10.30
N GLU A 143 20.55 6.59 9.87
CA GLU A 143 19.73 6.72 8.66
C GLU A 143 18.61 7.75 8.89
N ILE A 144 18.04 7.79 10.10
CA ILE A 144 17.05 8.80 10.49
C ILE A 144 17.68 10.20 10.48
N GLU A 145 18.88 10.35 11.03
CA GLU A 145 19.61 11.62 11.02
C GLU A 145 20.04 12.01 9.60
N TYR A 146 20.47 11.05 8.77
CA TYR A 146 20.78 11.30 7.36
C TYR A 146 19.57 11.83 6.58
N GLU A 147 18.39 11.22 6.76
CA GLU A 147 17.16 11.69 6.13
C GLU A 147 16.72 13.08 6.62
N LYS A 148 16.99 13.42 7.89
CA LYS A 148 16.80 14.80 8.38
C LYS A 148 17.73 15.75 7.64
N VAL A 149 19.03 15.44 7.54
CA VAL A 149 20.02 16.27 6.82
C VAL A 149 19.60 16.49 5.37
N GLU A 150 19.20 15.43 4.66
CA GLU A 150 18.75 15.52 3.26
C GLU A 150 17.50 16.39 3.08
N ARG A 151 16.56 16.36 4.03
CA ARG A 151 15.39 17.25 4.00
C ARG A 151 15.77 18.72 4.14
N PHE A 152 16.66 19.07 5.08
CA PHE A 152 17.14 20.45 5.24
C PHE A 152 18.01 20.90 4.05
N ARG A 153 18.77 19.98 3.45
CA ARG A 153 19.54 20.24 2.23
C ARG A 153 18.66 20.64 1.06
N LYS A 154 17.59 19.88 0.79
CA LYS A 154 16.62 20.18 -0.29
C LYS A 154 15.95 21.55 -0.14
N LYS A 155 15.78 22.01 1.10
CA LYS A 155 15.20 23.31 1.43
C LYS A 155 16.22 24.45 1.48
N GLY A 156 17.51 24.17 1.32
CA GLY A 156 18.58 25.17 1.42
C GLY A 156 18.78 25.73 2.84
N CYS A 157 18.28 25.04 3.86
CA CYS A 157 18.27 25.51 5.25
C CYS A 157 19.06 24.62 6.22
N LEU A 158 20.18 24.05 5.76
CA LEU A 158 21.08 23.20 6.57
C LEU A 158 21.46 23.81 7.92
N SER A 159 21.51 25.13 8.03
CA SER A 159 21.83 25.80 9.30
C SER A 159 20.78 25.58 10.40
N GLU A 160 19.56 25.19 10.06
CA GLU A 160 18.47 24.91 11.02
C GLU A 160 18.69 23.60 11.78
N ILE A 161 19.52 22.68 11.26
CA ILE A 161 19.88 21.41 11.91
C ILE A 161 20.44 21.67 13.32
N LEU A 162 21.27 22.71 13.45
CA LEU A 162 21.93 23.06 14.70
C LEU A 162 21.20 24.14 15.50
N ASP A 163 20.25 24.86 14.91
CA ASP A 163 19.57 25.99 15.58
C ASP A 163 18.74 25.51 16.79
N LEU A 164 18.09 24.34 16.68
CA LEU A 164 17.35 23.73 17.80
C LEU A 164 18.29 23.28 18.94
N LEU A 165 19.43 22.70 18.60
CA LEU A 165 20.44 22.29 19.58
C LEU A 165 21.04 23.50 20.29
N LEU A 166 21.38 24.56 19.56
CA LEU A 166 21.89 25.81 20.12
C LEU A 166 20.89 26.44 21.10
N TYR A 167 19.59 26.40 20.76
CA TYR A 167 18.54 26.87 21.65
C TYR A 167 18.45 26.04 22.94
N ALA A 168 18.50 24.72 22.83
CA ALA A 168 18.47 23.81 23.97
C ALA A 168 19.70 24.00 24.88
N LEU A 169 20.91 24.07 24.30
CA LEU A 169 22.15 24.32 25.02
C LEU A 169 22.12 25.65 25.77
N LYS A 170 21.67 26.72 25.11
CA LYS A 170 21.51 28.03 25.75
C LYS A 170 20.58 27.96 26.96
N ARG A 171 19.39 27.36 26.80
CA ARG A 171 18.42 27.23 27.90
C ARG A 171 18.94 26.37 29.04
N SER A 172 19.72 25.33 28.73
CA SER A 172 20.37 24.50 29.74
C SER A 172 21.36 25.34 30.55
N ASN A 173 22.25 26.09 29.86
CA ASN A 173 23.25 26.94 30.49
C ASN A 173 22.65 28.10 31.32
N GLU A 174 21.49 28.64 30.91
CA GLU A 174 20.77 29.65 31.69
C GLU A 174 20.21 29.09 33.01
N LYS A 175 19.87 27.79 33.06
CA LYS A 175 19.37 27.13 34.27
C LYS A 175 20.50 26.67 35.19
N VAL A 176 21.51 26.03 34.60
CA VAL A 176 22.71 25.55 35.29
C VAL A 176 23.89 25.91 34.40
N PRO A 177 24.74 26.88 34.79
CA PRO A 177 25.89 27.27 33.99
C PRO A 177 26.82 26.09 33.74
N PHE A 178 27.26 25.93 32.49
CA PHE A 178 28.23 24.91 32.13
C PHE A 178 29.56 25.14 32.84
N SER A 179 30.19 24.03 33.23
CA SER A 179 31.55 24.00 33.73
C SER A 179 32.56 24.37 32.63
N GLU A 180 33.79 24.69 33.02
CA GLU A 180 34.87 24.97 32.07
C GLU A 180 35.16 23.77 31.15
N LYS A 181 35.01 22.55 31.67
CA LYS A 181 35.18 21.32 30.88
C LYS A 181 34.11 21.22 29.78
N GLU A 182 32.84 21.41 30.13
CA GLU A 182 31.72 21.35 29.17
C GLU A 182 31.82 22.46 28.10
N LYS A 183 32.28 23.65 28.48
CA LYS A 183 32.56 24.74 27.51
C LYS A 183 33.66 24.34 26.54
N CYS A 184 34.73 23.71 27.03
CA CYS A 184 35.81 23.20 26.20
C CYS A 184 35.32 22.11 25.23
N ASP A 185 34.51 21.16 25.71
CA ASP A 185 33.96 20.08 24.89
C ASP A 185 33.06 20.62 23.76
N LEU A 186 32.20 21.60 24.06
CA LEU A 186 31.38 22.28 23.05
C LEU A 186 32.22 23.01 22.00
N TYR A 187 33.32 23.65 22.43
CA TYR A 187 34.25 24.31 21.51
C TYR A 187 34.96 23.29 20.61
N CYS A 188 35.41 22.16 21.16
CA CYS A 188 36.00 21.07 20.38
C CYS A 188 35.03 20.54 19.32
N ALA A 189 33.74 20.36 19.66
CA ALA A 189 32.72 19.91 18.71
C ALA A 189 32.51 20.92 17.56
N GLU A 190 32.51 22.22 17.85
CA GLU A 190 32.46 23.27 16.82
C GLU A 190 33.68 23.20 15.89
N ARG A 191 34.87 22.96 16.44
CA ARG A 191 36.11 22.83 15.66
C ARG A 191 36.11 21.60 14.74
N VAL A 192 35.51 20.48 15.17
CA VAL A 192 35.36 19.30 14.30
C VAL A 192 34.51 19.62 13.07
N LEU A 193 33.38 20.32 13.25
CA LEU A 193 32.53 20.77 12.13
C LEU A 193 33.27 21.76 11.22
N PHE A 194 34.06 22.66 11.80
CA PHE A 194 34.91 23.56 11.04
C PHE A 194 35.92 22.79 10.16
N TYR A 195 36.65 21.82 10.73
CA TYR A 195 37.61 21.02 9.95
C TYR A 195 36.95 20.15 8.90
N PHE A 196 35.75 19.63 9.16
CA PHE A 196 34.96 18.96 8.13
C PHE A 196 34.71 19.89 6.93
N CYS A 197 34.39 21.17 7.16
CA CYS A 197 34.18 22.13 6.08
C CYS A 197 35.49 22.52 5.36
N THR A 198 36.59 22.74 6.10
CA THR A 198 37.83 23.23 5.51
C THR A 198 38.69 22.14 4.90
N GLU A 199 38.92 21.06 5.63
CA GLU A 199 39.74 19.92 5.20
C GLU A 199 38.90 18.91 4.42
N GLY A 200 37.73 18.54 4.96
CA GLY A 200 36.85 17.54 4.34
C GLY A 200 36.17 18.01 3.05
N MET A 201 35.78 19.29 2.96
CA MET A 201 35.11 19.87 1.78
C MET A 201 35.97 20.87 1.00
N ASN A 202 37.25 21.04 1.38
CA ASN A 202 38.23 21.91 0.71
C ASN A 202 37.79 23.39 0.60
N PHE A 203 37.06 23.91 1.58
CA PHE A 203 36.73 25.34 1.64
C PHE A 203 37.81 26.15 2.36
N LYS A 204 38.25 27.26 1.75
CA LYS A 204 39.22 28.16 2.40
C LYS A 204 38.59 28.86 3.61
N GLN A 205 39.27 28.83 4.76
CA GLN A 205 38.87 29.53 6.00
C GLN A 205 38.51 31.00 5.74
N SER A 206 39.35 31.73 5.00
CA SER A 206 39.12 33.15 4.70
C SER A 206 37.81 33.42 3.97
N LYS A 207 37.33 32.47 3.15
CA LYS A 207 36.02 32.55 2.48
C LYS A 207 34.88 32.29 3.45
N LEU A 208 35.02 31.28 4.31
CA LEU A 208 34.02 30.95 5.33
C LEU A 208 33.83 32.11 6.30
N GLU A 209 34.92 32.64 6.87
CA GLU A 209 34.84 33.75 7.82
C GLU A 209 34.21 35.00 7.21
N LYS A 210 34.61 35.38 5.99
CA LYS A 210 34.05 36.56 5.32
C LYS A 210 32.56 36.41 5.04
N ALA A 211 32.10 35.20 4.71
CA ALA A 211 30.70 34.92 4.38
C ALA A 211 29.81 34.66 5.62
N SER A 212 30.38 34.17 6.72
CA SER A 212 29.61 33.67 7.86
C SER A 212 29.62 34.60 9.08
N ARG A 213 30.62 35.48 9.24
CA ARG A 213 30.83 36.26 10.47
C ARG A 213 29.62 37.11 10.86
N ASP A 214 29.10 37.91 9.94
CA ASP A 214 27.95 38.79 10.23
C ASP A 214 26.65 37.99 10.36
N LYS A 215 26.51 36.91 9.59
CA LYS A 215 25.37 35.99 9.67
C LYS A 215 25.32 35.25 11.02
N ALA A 216 26.46 34.78 11.51
CA ALA A 216 26.60 34.11 12.81
C ALA A 216 26.31 35.08 13.97
N LYS A 217 26.85 36.31 13.91
CA LYS A 217 26.53 37.37 14.88
C LYS A 217 25.04 37.72 14.87
N GLY A 218 24.43 37.81 13.69
CA GLY A 218 22.99 38.02 13.52
C GLY A 218 22.16 36.89 14.16
N LYS A 219 22.51 35.63 13.89
CA LYS A 219 21.86 34.47 14.51
C LYS A 219 21.95 34.48 16.03
N TYR A 220 23.15 34.73 16.59
CA TYR A 220 23.31 34.81 18.04
C TYR A 220 22.47 35.94 18.66
N LYS A 221 22.42 37.12 18.04
CA LYS A 221 21.55 38.22 18.49
C LYS A 221 20.06 37.85 18.44
N ASN A 222 19.62 37.13 17.41
CA ASN A 222 18.23 36.66 17.33
C ASN A 222 17.91 35.62 18.40
N LEU A 223 18.85 34.73 18.72
CA LEU A 223 18.73 33.81 19.86
C LEU A 223 18.58 34.55 21.20
N LEU A 224 19.21 35.73 21.36
CA LEU A 224 19.01 36.59 22.53
C LEU A 224 17.63 37.27 22.54
N ARG A 225 17.11 37.69 21.39
CA ARG A 225 15.81 38.41 21.27
C ARG A 225 14.58 37.53 21.52
N VAL A 226 14.61 36.25 21.14
CA VAL A 226 13.50 35.30 21.41
C VAL A 226 13.20 35.14 22.92
N ASN A 227 14.12 35.54 23.80
CA ASN A 227 13.88 35.62 25.26
C ASN A 227 13.12 36.87 25.72
N ALA A 228 13.13 37.97 24.97
CA ALA A 228 12.46 39.22 25.36
C ALA A 228 10.94 39.14 25.11
N ASP A 229 10.53 38.64 23.95
CA ASP A 229 9.11 38.61 23.56
C ASP A 229 8.29 37.55 24.33
N ARG A 230 8.92 36.47 24.82
CA ARG A 230 8.22 35.47 25.65
C ARG A 230 8.01 35.90 27.11
N LYS A 231 8.83 36.83 27.64
CA LYS A 231 8.62 37.37 29.00
C LYS A 231 7.45 38.36 29.07
N LEU A 232 7.18 39.09 27.99
CA LEU A 232 6.04 40.03 27.92
C LEU A 232 4.67 39.31 27.86
N ILE A 233 4.61 38.09 27.36
CA ILE A 233 3.35 37.31 27.25
C ILE A 233 2.94 36.66 28.59
N HIS A 234 3.86 36.50 29.54
CA HIS A 234 3.58 35.89 30.86
C HIS A 234 3.56 36.91 32.01
N SER A 235 3.57 38.22 31.70
CA SER A 235 3.52 39.32 32.68
C SER A 235 2.31 40.23 32.49
N GLY A 236 1.34 39.84 31.65
CA GLY A 236 0.11 40.58 31.37
C GLY A 236 -1.11 39.79 31.76
#